data_AF-A0A5C7PJQ8-F1
#
_entry.id   AF-A0A5C7PJQ8-F1
#
_cell.length_a   1.000
_cell.length_b   1.000
_cell.length_c   1.000
_cell.angle_alpha   90.00
_cell.angle_beta   90.00
_cell.angle_gamma   90.00
#
_symmetry.space_group_name_H-M   'P 1'
#
loop_
_entity.id
_entity.type
_entity.pdbx_description
1 polymer ?
#
loop_
_entity_poly.entity_id
_entity_poly.type
_entity_poly.pdbx_seq_one_letter_code
_entity_poly.pdbx_strand_id
1 'polypeptide(L)'
;MPAVPTQPTQPTQPVPTQLTTSQVWWCAGPSPVPFTLASGVSGLASVKSGLITSAYCSLADMLAISVPEDSQYDYSSRSLDTWLRVGAARINEYLAQRFNVPLTVWSDTVVWANAELAYIGATRRRGINTEAMQADFKDREAAVMSWLKQARDHEITPDQRLSVQDQPVQALRYLAQPSQGWDRRGYEGWTASTITTVGRRW
;
A
#
# COMPACT_ATOMS: atom_id res chain seq x y z
N MET A 1 -3.27 48.63 50.56
CA MET A 1 -2.62 48.05 49.38
C MET A 1 -3.62 47.14 48.68
N PRO A 2 -3.75 47.21 47.35
CA PRO A 2 -4.85 46.59 46.58
C PRO A 2 -4.56 45.11 46.29
N ALA A 3 -5.61 44.28 46.27
CA ALA A 3 -5.53 42.92 45.73
C ALA A 3 -6.17 42.93 44.33
N VAL A 4 -5.35 42.78 43.30
CA VAL A 4 -5.73 42.67 41.89
C VAL A 4 -6.25 41.24 41.65
N PRO A 5 -7.45 41.02 41.07
CA PRO A 5 -7.83 39.71 40.60
C PRO A 5 -7.06 39.37 39.32
N THR A 6 -6.15 38.40 39.40
CA THR A 6 -5.45 37.82 38.26
C THR A 6 -6.40 36.94 37.45
N GLN A 7 -6.77 37.39 36.25
CA GLN A 7 -7.50 36.61 35.27
C GLN A 7 -6.52 35.64 34.57
N PRO A 8 -6.75 34.32 34.53
CA PRO A 8 -5.94 33.44 33.70
C PRO A 8 -6.30 33.68 32.22
N THR A 9 -5.33 34.17 31.45
CA THR A 9 -5.38 34.24 29.99
C THR A 9 -5.25 32.83 29.41
N GLN A 10 -6.38 32.13 29.30
CA GLN A 10 -6.45 30.90 28.53
C GLN A 10 -6.53 31.27 27.04
N PRO A 11 -5.63 30.78 26.16
CA PRO A 11 -5.79 31.01 24.73
C PRO A 11 -7.02 30.24 24.26
N THR A 12 -8.06 30.97 23.82
CA THR A 12 -9.25 30.39 23.20
C THR A 12 -8.81 29.60 21.97
N GLN A 13 -8.74 28.28 22.09
CA GLN A 13 -8.66 27.43 20.91
C GLN A 13 -9.94 27.64 20.10
N PRO A 14 -9.85 27.80 18.76
CA PRO A 14 -11.04 27.93 17.94
C PRO A 14 -11.88 26.66 18.07
N VAL A 15 -13.09 26.80 18.63
CA VAL A 15 -14.08 25.72 18.66
C VAL A 15 -14.64 25.61 17.24
N PRO A 16 -14.49 24.48 16.54
CA PRO A 16 -15.16 24.29 15.27
C PRO A 16 -16.67 24.17 15.53
N THR A 17 -17.43 25.22 15.21
CA THR A 17 -18.89 25.17 15.14
C THR A 17 -19.28 24.27 13.96
N GLN A 18 -19.55 23.00 14.25
CA GLN A 18 -20.10 22.09 13.25
C GLN A 18 -21.53 22.51 12.90
N LEU A 19 -21.70 23.17 11.76
CA LEU A 19 -23.01 23.31 11.14
C LEU A 19 -23.37 21.97 10.50
N THR A 20 -24.23 21.21 11.17
CA THR A 20 -24.83 19.98 10.68
C THR A 20 -25.65 20.29 9.43
N THR A 21 -25.03 20.23 8.26
CA THR A 21 -25.73 20.22 6.99
C THR A 21 -25.87 18.76 6.57
N SER A 22 -27.11 18.30 6.43
CA SER A 22 -27.46 16.97 5.97
C SER A 22 -27.09 16.81 4.50
N GLN A 23 -25.81 16.69 4.20
CA GLN A 23 -25.36 16.35 2.87
C GLN A 23 -24.76 14.95 2.88
N VAL A 24 -25.29 14.16 1.96
CA VAL A 24 -24.92 12.78 1.73
C VAL A 24 -23.43 12.72 1.41
N TRP A 25 -22.68 11.89 2.14
CA TRP A 25 -21.21 11.90 2.22
C TRP A 25 -20.49 11.80 0.87
N TRP A 26 -21.13 11.25 -0.17
CA TRP A 26 -20.55 11.10 -1.51
C TRP A 26 -20.77 12.29 -2.47
N CYS A 27 -21.59 13.28 -2.11
CA CYS A 27 -21.84 14.48 -2.93
C CYS A 27 -21.14 15.74 -2.40
N ALA A 28 -20.51 15.66 -1.22
CA ALA A 28 -19.85 16.80 -0.62
C ALA A 28 -18.54 17.10 -1.38
N GLY A 29 -18.57 18.09 -2.26
CA GLY A 29 -17.34 18.81 -2.64
C GLY A 29 -16.62 19.32 -1.38
N PRO A 30 -15.34 19.71 -1.46
CA PRO A 30 -14.58 20.11 -0.27
C PRO A 30 -15.32 21.20 0.50
N SER A 31 -15.82 20.86 1.69
CA SER A 31 -16.59 21.78 2.53
C SER A 31 -15.68 22.94 2.93
N PRO A 32 -16.01 24.19 2.56
CA PRO A 32 -15.14 25.31 2.86
C PRO A 32 -15.07 25.53 4.37
N VAL A 33 -13.86 25.61 4.89
CA VAL A 33 -13.59 25.89 6.31
C VAL A 33 -13.67 27.40 6.51
N PRO A 34 -14.49 27.90 7.47
CA PRO A 34 -14.52 29.30 7.79
C PRO A 34 -13.22 29.70 8.51
N PHE A 35 -12.68 30.87 8.17
CA PHE A 35 -11.55 31.47 8.89
C PHE A 35 -11.80 32.97 9.09
N THR A 36 -11.20 33.53 10.14
CA THR A 36 -11.21 34.96 10.44
C THR A 36 -9.78 35.46 10.54
N LEU A 37 -9.44 36.46 9.73
CA LEU A 37 -8.14 37.12 9.78
C LEU A 37 -8.07 38.00 11.04
N ALA A 38 -6.86 38.29 11.52
CA ALA A 38 -6.65 39.22 12.64
C ALA A 38 -7.20 40.64 12.37
N SER A 39 -7.43 40.98 11.11
CA SER A 39 -8.10 42.21 10.67
C SER A 39 -9.63 42.20 10.80
N GLY A 40 -10.22 41.11 11.31
CA GLY A 40 -11.68 40.95 11.48
C GLY A 40 -12.45 40.49 10.24
N VAL A 41 -11.76 40.34 9.10
CA VAL A 41 -12.37 39.83 7.86
C VAL A 41 -12.59 38.33 7.97
N SER A 42 -13.83 37.89 7.79
CA SER A 42 -14.18 36.47 7.75
C SER A 42 -14.34 35.99 6.31
N GLY A 43 -13.84 34.80 6.02
CA GLY A 43 -13.85 34.20 4.70
C GLY A 43 -14.05 32.69 4.75
N LEU A 44 -14.32 32.13 3.58
CA LEU A 44 -14.42 30.69 3.35
C LEU A 44 -13.19 30.24 2.57
N ALA A 45 -12.44 29.28 3.09
CA ALA A 45 -11.33 28.66 2.38
C ALA A 45 -11.66 27.20 2.06
N SER A 46 -11.47 26.80 0.81
CA SER A 46 -11.41 25.37 0.50
C SER A 46 -10.07 24.84 0.99
N VAL A 47 -10.10 24.05 2.07
CA VAL A 47 -8.92 23.33 2.53
C VAL A 47 -8.89 22.02 1.77
N LYS A 48 -7.75 21.68 1.16
CA LYS A 48 -7.51 20.33 0.67
C LYS A 48 -7.54 19.40 1.88
N SER A 49 -8.73 18.89 2.20
CA SER A 49 -8.95 17.86 3.22
C SER A 49 -8.50 16.52 2.66
N GLY A 50 -7.21 16.41 2.35
CA GLY A 50 -6.58 15.11 2.35
C GLY A 50 -6.18 14.86 3.79
N LEU A 51 -6.55 13.71 4.36
CA LEU A 51 -5.60 13.06 5.26
C LEU A 51 -4.22 13.24 4.60
N ILE A 52 -3.32 13.98 5.24
CA ILE A 52 -1.99 14.23 4.70
C ILE A 52 -1.43 12.85 4.43
N THR A 53 -1.44 12.47 3.16
CA THR A 53 -1.17 11.11 2.77
C THR A 53 0.32 11.03 2.78
N SER A 54 0.87 10.59 3.91
CA SER A 54 2.26 10.21 3.97
C SER A 54 2.50 9.23 2.84
N ALA A 55 3.57 9.46 2.08
CA ALA A 55 3.92 8.58 1.00
C ALA A 55 4.16 7.15 1.52
N TYR A 56 3.78 6.15 0.73
CA TYR A 56 4.07 4.74 1.06
C TYR A 56 5.54 4.34 0.82
N CYS A 57 6.28 5.19 0.12
CA CYS A 57 7.70 4.98 -0.16
C CYS A 57 8.48 6.26 0.13
N SER A 58 9.74 6.10 0.52
CA SER A 58 10.64 7.23 0.68
C SER A 58 11.18 7.69 -0.69
N LEU A 59 11.81 8.86 -0.69
CA LEU A 59 12.52 9.35 -1.88
C LEU A 59 13.69 8.42 -2.26
N ALA A 60 14.35 7.80 -1.29
CA ALA A 60 15.43 6.86 -1.55
C ALA A 60 14.93 5.59 -2.25
N ASP A 61 13.80 5.03 -1.79
CA ASP A 61 13.19 3.86 -2.41
C ASP A 61 12.73 4.16 -3.85
N MET A 62 12.16 5.36 -4.06
CA MET A 62 11.76 5.80 -5.38
C MET A 62 12.94 5.85 -6.35
N LEU A 63 14.06 6.45 -5.93
CA LEU A 63 15.27 6.55 -6.75
C LEU A 63 15.86 5.17 -7.05
N ALA A 64 15.78 4.24 -6.10
CA ALA A 64 16.30 2.88 -6.29
C ALA A 64 15.41 2.00 -7.20
N ILE A 65 14.09 2.24 -7.23
CA ILE A 65 13.13 1.36 -7.90
C ILE A 65 12.75 1.86 -9.30
N SER A 66 12.37 3.13 -9.45
CA SER A 66 11.71 3.62 -10.67
C SER A 66 12.55 4.58 -11.51
N VAL A 67 13.49 5.29 -10.88
CA VAL A 67 14.30 6.32 -11.56
C VAL A 67 15.58 5.72 -12.14
N PRO A 68 15.86 5.86 -13.44
CA PRO A 68 17.15 5.47 -14.03
C PRO A 68 18.31 6.26 -13.41
N GLU A 69 19.42 5.58 -13.13
CA GLU A 69 20.61 6.13 -12.46
C GLU A 69 21.15 7.41 -13.14
N ASP A 70 21.11 7.46 -14.48
CA ASP A 70 21.58 8.61 -15.27
C ASP A 70 20.73 9.87 -15.09
N SER A 71 19.48 9.72 -14.64
CA SER A 71 18.50 10.81 -14.57
C SER A 71 18.20 11.27 -13.13
N GLN A 72 18.81 10.64 -12.13
CA GLN A 72 18.52 10.91 -10.71
C GLN A 72 18.73 12.38 -10.31
N TYR A 73 19.72 13.04 -10.90
CA TYR A 73 20.09 14.43 -10.59
C TYR A 73 19.25 15.47 -11.34
N ASP A 74 18.42 15.04 -12.29
CA ASP A 74 17.58 15.95 -13.08
C ASP A 74 16.31 16.38 -12.31
N TYR A 75 15.99 15.71 -11.20
CA TYR A 75 14.77 15.92 -10.44
C TYR A 75 15.02 16.64 -9.12
N SER A 76 14.20 17.66 -8.83
CA SER A 76 14.21 18.29 -7.52
C SER A 76 13.53 17.40 -6.48
N SER A 77 14.18 17.20 -5.33
CA SER A 77 13.64 16.39 -4.22
C SER A 77 12.27 16.87 -3.73
N ARG A 78 12.04 18.19 -3.72
CA ARG A 78 10.74 18.78 -3.36
C ARG A 78 9.62 18.43 -4.35
N SER A 79 9.94 18.38 -5.64
CA SER A 79 8.97 17.98 -6.65
C SER A 79 8.64 16.50 -6.53
N LEU A 80 9.65 15.65 -6.29
CA LEU A 80 9.45 14.22 -6.07
C LEU A 80 8.60 13.96 -4.81
N ASP A 81 8.87 14.63 -3.69
CA ASP A 81 8.06 14.52 -2.47
C ASP A 81 6.59 14.89 -2.70
N THR A 82 6.33 15.92 -3.51
CA THR A 82 4.97 16.30 -3.89
C THR A 82 4.28 15.19 -4.67
N TRP A 83 4.98 14.60 -5.65
CA TRP A 83 4.45 13.52 -6.47
C TRP A 83 4.26 12.21 -5.71
N LEU A 84 5.13 11.93 -4.73
CA LEU A 84 4.98 10.80 -3.82
C LEU A 84 3.69 10.87 -2.98
N ARG A 85 3.30 12.08 -2.55
CA ARG A 85 2.01 12.29 -1.86
C ARG A 85 0.82 12.16 -2.80
N VAL A 86 0.96 12.61 -4.05
CA VAL A 86 -0.07 12.46 -5.09
C VAL A 86 -0.27 10.98 -5.46
N GLY A 87 0.82 10.23 -5.63
CA GLY A 87 0.79 8.79 -5.87
C GLY A 87 0.09 8.03 -4.75
N ALA A 88 0.45 8.33 -3.49
CA ALA A 88 -0.18 7.72 -2.32
C ALA A 88 -1.67 8.03 -2.23
N ALA A 89 -2.09 9.27 -2.52
CA ALA A 89 -3.51 9.63 -2.58
C ALA A 89 -4.26 8.83 -3.65
N ARG A 90 -3.66 8.66 -4.83
CA ARG A 90 -4.27 7.87 -5.92
C ARG A 90 -4.38 6.39 -5.56
N ILE A 91 -3.36 5.79 -4.95
CA ILE A 91 -3.44 4.41 -4.44
C ILE A 91 -4.59 4.30 -3.43
N ASN A 92 -4.70 5.28 -2.53
CA ASN A 92 -5.72 5.33 -1.51
C ASN A 92 -7.14 5.41 -2.05
N GLU A 93 -7.38 6.14 -3.14
CA GLU A 93 -8.69 6.18 -3.81
C GLU A 93 -9.15 4.80 -4.29
N TYR A 94 -8.23 3.95 -4.75
CA TYR A 94 -8.54 2.58 -5.18
C TYR A 94 -8.70 1.63 -4.00
N LEU A 95 -7.79 1.72 -3.02
CA LEU A 95 -7.78 0.81 -1.88
C LEU A 95 -8.87 1.11 -0.86
N ALA A 96 -9.37 2.35 -0.79
CA ALA A 96 -10.44 2.75 0.14
C ALA A 96 -11.75 1.99 -0.06
N GLN A 97 -11.95 1.34 -1.21
CA GLN A 97 -13.14 0.51 -1.46
C GLN A 97 -13.12 -0.79 -0.64
N ARG A 98 -11.94 -1.29 -0.26
CA ARG A 98 -11.77 -2.58 0.40
C ARG A 98 -11.09 -2.47 1.78
N PHE A 99 -10.19 -1.51 1.94
CA PHE A 99 -9.34 -1.38 3.12
C PHE A 99 -9.62 -0.07 3.85
N ASN A 100 -9.35 -0.07 5.16
CA ASN A 100 -9.29 1.16 5.90
C ASN A 100 -7.98 1.89 5.56
N VAL A 101 -8.10 3.10 5.03
CA VAL A 101 -7.00 3.86 4.45
C VAL A 101 -6.74 5.12 5.30
N PRO A 102 -5.47 5.55 5.51
CA PRO A 102 -4.22 5.00 4.97
C PRO A 102 -3.88 3.63 5.53
N LEU A 103 -3.22 2.82 4.70
CA LEU A 103 -2.70 1.53 5.16
C LEU A 103 -1.66 1.76 6.26
N THR A 104 -1.73 0.95 7.32
CA THR A 104 -0.74 0.97 8.40
C THR A 104 0.41 0.00 8.17
N VAL A 105 0.16 -1.04 7.36
CA VAL A 105 1.12 -2.05 6.92
C VAL A 105 0.87 -2.30 5.44
N TRP A 106 1.93 -2.39 4.65
CA TRP A 106 1.86 -2.57 3.20
C TRP A 106 3.05 -3.38 2.69
N SER A 107 2.89 -4.02 1.53
CA SER A 107 3.93 -4.77 0.85
C SER A 107 4.85 -3.87 -0.01
N ASP A 108 6.01 -4.40 -0.39
CA ASP A 108 6.95 -3.73 -1.30
C ASP A 108 6.35 -3.44 -2.67
N THR A 109 5.32 -4.18 -3.10
CA THR A 109 4.60 -3.87 -4.35
C THR A 109 3.81 -2.56 -4.26
N VAL A 110 3.35 -2.16 -3.06
CA VAL A 110 2.74 -0.83 -2.84
C VAL A 110 3.79 0.26 -2.93
N VAL A 111 4.99 -0.01 -2.41
CA VAL A 111 6.16 0.89 -2.49
C VAL A 111 6.52 1.12 -3.96
N TRP A 112 6.61 0.05 -4.75
CA TRP A 112 6.82 0.10 -6.20
C TRP A 112 5.74 0.91 -6.92
N ALA A 113 4.45 0.61 -6.67
CA ALA A 113 3.35 1.31 -7.32
C ALA A 113 3.37 2.83 -7.02
N ASN A 114 3.71 3.21 -5.79
CA ASN A 114 3.83 4.62 -5.42
C ASN A 114 5.03 5.29 -6.11
N ALA A 115 6.17 4.59 -6.15
CA ALA A 115 7.39 5.07 -6.80
C ALA A 115 7.20 5.30 -8.30
N GLU A 116 6.50 4.40 -9.00
CA GLU A 116 6.20 4.54 -10.43
C GLU A 116 5.24 5.72 -10.69
N LEU A 117 4.13 5.83 -9.94
CA LEU A 117 3.20 6.95 -10.08
C LEU A 117 3.88 8.30 -9.85
N ALA A 118 4.75 8.37 -8.84
CA ALA A 118 5.50 9.57 -8.54
C ALA A 118 6.49 9.92 -9.66
N TYR A 119 7.19 8.92 -10.21
CA TYR A 119 8.13 9.11 -11.29
C TYR A 119 7.45 9.58 -12.57
N ILE A 120 6.35 8.94 -12.97
CA ILE A 120 5.54 9.32 -14.14
C ILE A 120 5.04 10.77 -14.01
N GLY A 121 4.57 11.17 -12.82
CA GLY A 121 4.14 12.55 -12.58
C GLY A 121 5.31 13.55 -12.70
N ALA A 122 6.46 13.21 -12.14
CA ALA A 122 7.67 14.04 -12.21
C ALA A 122 8.21 14.18 -13.63
N THR A 123 8.23 13.10 -14.42
CA THR A 123 8.71 13.10 -15.80
C THR A 123 7.77 13.87 -16.73
N ARG A 124 6.45 13.74 -16.53
CA ARG A 124 5.45 14.55 -17.25
C ARG A 124 5.64 16.05 -17.03
N ARG A 125 5.97 16.46 -15.81
CA ARG A 125 6.27 17.88 -15.51
C ARG A 125 7.54 18.36 -16.21
N ARG A 126 8.57 17.51 -16.32
CA ARG A 126 9.83 17.82 -17.01
C ARG A 126 9.64 17.97 -18.52
N GLY A 127 8.68 17.25 -19.10
CA GLY A 127 8.44 17.17 -20.54
C GLY A 127 9.15 15.96 -21.13
N ILE A 128 8.43 15.24 -21.99
CA ILE A 128 8.92 14.01 -22.64
C ILE A 128 9.17 14.31 -24.11
N ASN A 129 10.44 14.19 -24.52
CA ASN A 129 10.89 14.67 -25.83
C ASN A 129 10.83 13.62 -26.94
N THR A 130 10.61 12.34 -26.62
CA THR A 130 10.58 11.24 -27.62
C THR A 130 9.33 10.38 -27.48
N GLU A 131 8.79 9.93 -28.62
CA GLU A 131 7.61 9.05 -28.65
C GLU A 131 7.88 7.69 -27.97
N ALA A 132 9.10 7.16 -28.10
CA ALA A 132 9.51 5.92 -27.44
C ALA A 132 9.46 6.03 -25.91
N MET A 133 9.92 7.15 -25.33
CA MET A 133 9.77 7.39 -23.89
C MET A 133 8.31 7.54 -23.49
N GLN A 134 7.47 8.17 -24.32
CA GLN A 134 6.05 8.29 -24.01
C GLN A 134 5.35 6.92 -23.99
N ALA A 135 5.72 6.00 -24.88
CA ALA A 135 5.20 4.64 -24.89
C ALA A 135 5.61 3.88 -23.61
N ASP A 136 6.90 3.92 -23.23
CA ASP A 136 7.39 3.29 -22.00
C ASP A 136 6.63 3.81 -20.75
N PHE A 137 6.44 5.12 -20.64
CA PHE A 137 5.68 5.70 -19.53
C PHE A 137 4.20 5.32 -19.53
N LYS A 138 3.59 5.11 -20.71
CA LYS A 138 2.21 4.62 -20.81
C LYS A 138 2.12 3.16 -20.36
N ASP A 139 3.08 2.33 -20.73
CA ASP A 139 3.12 0.92 -20.34
C ASP A 139 3.35 0.76 -18.84
N ARG A 140 4.24 1.57 -18.25
CA ARG A 140 4.43 1.67 -16.79
C ARG A 140 3.15 2.12 -16.08
N GLU A 141 2.48 3.17 -16.57
CA GLU A 141 1.21 3.60 -16.00
C GLU A 141 0.14 2.50 -16.10
N ALA A 142 0.06 1.82 -17.25
CA ALA A 142 -0.87 0.71 -17.46
C ALA A 142 -0.61 -0.46 -16.50
N ALA A 143 0.66 -0.80 -16.26
CA ALA A 143 1.06 -1.83 -15.30
C ALA A 143 0.59 -1.47 -13.88
N VAL A 144 0.86 -0.25 -13.41
CA VAL A 144 0.39 0.20 -12.08
C VAL A 144 -1.13 0.24 -12.00
N MET A 145 -1.80 0.71 -13.05
CA MET A 145 -3.27 0.75 -13.09
C MET A 145 -3.88 -0.65 -13.11
N SER A 146 -3.24 -1.62 -13.75
CA SER A 146 -3.67 -3.02 -13.71
C SER A 146 -3.54 -3.60 -12.31
N TRP A 147 -2.40 -3.35 -11.64
CA TRP A 147 -2.18 -3.75 -10.26
C TRP A 147 -3.22 -3.14 -9.31
N LEU A 148 -3.54 -1.85 -9.45
CA LEU A 148 -4.58 -1.18 -8.66
C LEU A 148 -5.97 -1.80 -8.85
N LYS A 149 -6.31 -2.18 -10.08
CA LYS A 149 -7.58 -2.88 -10.37
C LYS A 149 -7.61 -4.26 -9.75
N GLN A 150 -6.54 -5.04 -9.87
CA GLN A 150 -6.44 -6.35 -9.23
C GLN A 150 -6.54 -6.26 -7.69
N ALA A 151 -5.95 -5.21 -7.09
CA ALA A 151 -6.02 -4.99 -5.64
C ALA A 151 -7.44 -4.67 -5.18
N ARG A 152 -8.16 -3.88 -5.97
CA ARG A 152 -9.57 -3.55 -5.78
C ARG A 152 -10.46 -4.79 -5.98
N ASP A 153 -10.20 -5.58 -7.01
CA ASP A 153 -11.03 -6.73 -7.44
C ASP A 153 -10.75 -8.00 -6.61
N HIS A 154 -10.08 -7.87 -5.46
CA HIS A 154 -9.74 -8.95 -4.53
C HIS A 154 -8.75 -10.01 -5.05
N GLU A 155 -8.10 -9.77 -6.19
CA GLU A 155 -7.15 -10.73 -6.76
C GLU A 155 -5.78 -10.69 -6.05
N ILE A 156 -5.39 -9.50 -5.58
CA ILE A 156 -4.15 -9.31 -4.82
C ILE A 156 -4.43 -8.63 -3.48
N THR A 157 -3.61 -8.91 -2.47
CA THR A 157 -3.75 -8.35 -1.12
C THR A 157 -2.51 -7.52 -0.79
N PRO A 158 -2.62 -6.17 -0.78
CA PRO A 158 -1.50 -5.27 -0.48
C PRO A 158 -1.01 -5.33 0.97
N ASP A 159 -1.86 -5.76 1.91
CA ASP A 159 -1.50 -5.95 3.32
C ASP A 159 -1.05 -7.40 3.56
N GLN A 160 0.24 -7.56 3.87
CA GLN A 160 0.84 -8.86 4.15
C GLN A 160 0.16 -9.61 5.31
N ARG A 161 -0.41 -8.89 6.28
CA ARG A 161 -1.06 -9.53 7.44
C ARG A 161 -2.32 -10.29 7.03
N LEU A 162 -3.13 -9.69 6.17
CA LEU A 162 -4.33 -10.32 5.63
C LEU A 162 -3.96 -11.49 4.72
N SER A 163 -2.89 -11.36 3.94
CA SER A 163 -2.39 -12.48 3.12
C SER A 163 -1.98 -13.70 3.96
N VAL A 164 -1.45 -13.52 5.17
CA VAL A 164 -1.10 -14.62 6.08
C VAL A 164 -2.36 -15.22 6.72
N GLN A 165 -3.35 -14.41 7.04
CA GLN A 165 -4.64 -14.87 7.61
C GLN A 165 -5.46 -15.69 6.60
N ASP A 166 -5.44 -15.31 5.33
CA ASP A 166 -6.16 -15.99 4.25
C ASP A 166 -5.39 -17.20 3.68
N GLN A 167 -4.22 -17.56 4.23
CA GLN A 167 -3.54 -18.77 3.79
C GLN A 167 -4.42 -19.99 4.07
N PRO A 168 -4.70 -20.85 3.07
CA PRO A 168 -5.41 -22.08 3.32
C PRO A 168 -4.58 -22.89 4.31
N VAL A 169 -5.15 -23.15 5.49
CA VAL A 169 -4.56 -24.06 6.47
C VAL A 169 -4.26 -25.35 5.73
N GLN A 170 -2.97 -25.72 5.64
CA GLN A 170 -2.60 -26.97 5.00
C GLN A 170 -3.42 -28.08 5.66
N ALA A 171 -4.19 -28.81 4.86
CA ALA A 171 -4.96 -29.94 5.34
C ALA A 171 -4.01 -30.81 6.17
N LEU A 172 -4.41 -31.15 7.41
CA LEU A 172 -3.61 -31.95 8.33
C LEU A 172 -2.92 -33.05 7.52
N ARG A 173 -1.59 -33.08 7.60
CA ARG A 173 -0.78 -34.10 6.95
C ARG A 173 -1.40 -35.44 7.34
N TYR A 174 -2.02 -36.12 6.38
CA TYR A 174 -2.64 -37.41 6.61
C TYR A 174 -1.51 -38.39 6.90
N LEU A 175 -1.14 -38.50 8.18
CA LEU A 175 -0.34 -39.60 8.67
C LEU A 175 -1.25 -40.81 8.55
N ALA A 176 -1.01 -41.63 7.53
CA ALA A 176 -1.68 -42.91 7.39
C ALA A 176 -1.62 -43.61 8.76
N GLN A 177 -2.75 -44.16 9.21
CA GLN A 177 -2.76 -44.97 10.42
C GLN A 177 -1.66 -46.03 10.30
N PRO A 178 -0.81 -46.23 11.33
CA PRO A 178 0.15 -47.31 11.32
C PRO A 178 -0.59 -48.60 10.99
N SER A 179 -0.11 -49.34 9.98
CA SER A 179 -0.80 -50.53 9.47
C SER A 179 -1.23 -51.43 10.64
N GLN A 180 -2.54 -51.50 10.92
CA GLN A 180 -3.08 -52.53 11.81
C GLN A 180 -2.84 -53.84 11.08
N GLY A 181 -1.97 -54.70 11.60
CA GLY A 181 -1.29 -55.83 10.93
C GLY A 181 -2.12 -56.95 10.28
N TRP A 182 -3.22 -56.62 9.62
CA TRP A 182 -4.04 -57.48 8.76
C TRP A 182 -3.45 -57.62 7.34
N ASP A 183 -2.51 -56.76 6.93
CA ASP A 183 -1.77 -56.85 5.66
C ASP A 183 -0.72 -57.98 5.62
N ARG A 184 -0.53 -58.72 6.72
CA ARG A 184 0.25 -59.96 6.72
C ARG A 184 -0.65 -61.15 6.41
N ARG A 185 -1.10 -61.27 5.15
CA ARG A 185 -1.64 -62.55 4.65
C ARG A 185 -0.67 -63.20 3.68
N GLY A 186 0.11 -64.12 4.26
CA GLY A 186 0.53 -65.40 3.67
C GLY A 186 1.18 -65.38 2.30
N TYR A 187 2.49 -65.23 2.27
CA TYR A 187 3.31 -65.85 1.21
C TYR A 187 4.12 -66.98 1.85
N GLU A 188 3.44 -68.10 2.08
CA GLU A 188 4.06 -69.36 2.49
C GLU A 188 3.94 -70.35 1.33
N GLY A 189 5.10 -70.80 0.83
CA GLY A 189 5.23 -71.88 -0.14
C GLY A 189 5.29 -71.43 -1.59
N TRP A 190 6.48 -71.41 -2.19
CA TRP A 190 6.90 -72.34 -3.26
C TRP A 190 8.39 -72.07 -3.58
N THR A 191 9.15 -73.15 -3.63
CA THR A 191 10.61 -73.25 -3.61
C THR A 191 11.30 -72.86 -4.93
N ALA A 192 12.45 -72.19 -4.83
CA ALA A 192 13.60 -72.40 -5.72
C ALA A 192 14.88 -71.90 -5.00
N SER A 193 15.51 -72.74 -4.18
CA SER A 193 16.77 -73.42 -4.52
C SER A 193 17.88 -72.52 -5.09
N THR A 194 18.87 -72.29 -4.22
CA THR A 194 20.31 -72.15 -4.47
C THR A 194 20.90 -70.81 -4.94
N ILE A 195 22.03 -70.49 -4.29
CA ILE A 195 23.25 -69.82 -4.79
C ILE A 195 23.49 -68.37 -4.31
N THR A 196 24.20 -68.33 -3.17
CA THR A 196 25.54 -67.73 -3.01
C THR A 196 25.66 -66.30 -2.48
N THR A 197 26.15 -66.27 -1.24
CA THR A 197 26.92 -65.17 -0.64
C THR A 197 28.09 -64.76 -1.54
N VAL A 198 28.13 -63.51 -1.98
CA VAL A 198 29.38 -62.79 -2.25
C VAL A 198 29.24 -61.38 -1.69
N GLY A 199 29.98 -61.08 -0.64
CA GLY A 199 30.15 -59.70 -0.17
C GLY A 199 31.14 -58.94 -1.03
N ARG A 200 31.03 -57.60 -1.04
CA ARG A 200 32.19 -56.71 -0.87
C ARG A 200 31.73 -55.29 -0.59
N ARG A 201 32.27 -54.77 0.51
CA ARG A 201 32.50 -53.34 0.76
C ARG A 201 33.26 -52.74 -0.43
N TRP A 202 32.90 -51.52 -0.83
CA TRP A 202 33.76 -50.35 -0.90
C TRP A 202 32.88 -49.12 -0.63
#